data_AF-A0A9E1T3F3-F1
#
_entry.id   AF-A0A9E1T3F3-F1
#
_cell.length_a   1.000
_cell.length_b   1.000
_cell.length_c   1.000
_cell.angle_alpha   90.00
_cell.angle_beta   90.00
_cell.angle_gamma   90.00
#
_symmetry.space_group_name_H-M   'P 1'
#
loop_
_entity.id
_entity.type
_entity.pdbx_description
1 polymer ?
#
loop_
_entity_poly.entity_id
_entity_poly.type
_entity_poly.pdbx_seq_one_letter_code
_entity_poly.pdbx_strand_id
1 'polypeptide(L)'
;MNKQRIMACTGITICWLMLLGAVDSNRPELEKVYWDTVTESGEFAGGNLMMRTAPKTVQPLRGITNVETLINNGPPTNRIDLVFVGDGYRVEDLSTYESHVNNAMGDFFGIEPLQSYLPLFNVHRVDVISNETGVDNDPTNGINRDTAMDMGFWCSGIERLLCVDTSLAWGYANNVPSTDAILAVANSTMYGGAGYSWAEIGTFSGGNSAATDVAIHEFGHSLANLADEYFYNGDTYTGSEPSARNASVYNSSEMESNGTKWANWLGESGWPWDGTCSTYEGCMYADYGIYRPSNNSMMRSLNRPFNQPSAESFIIEMYNIVNPLDDYTPAGVLDASETVFVTVVEIGHPMQIQWFLNGTSLEIDGQASIALPSLNLPIGLHNLRVEVVDPTDWVRDEVARDATMKQTVIWAVQVDEVVCVGDVTGDGVVDVADLLSVIKAWGPCSNCPADINGDSVVNVTDILAIVNDWGACS
;
A
#
# COMPACT_ATOMS: atom_id res chain seq x y z
N MET A 1 47.50 9.46 -9.75
CA MET A 1 47.50 8.50 -10.88
C MET A 1 46.06 8.07 -11.12
N ASN A 2 45.59 8.30 -12.34
CA ASN A 2 44.24 8.02 -12.84
C ASN A 2 43.76 6.58 -12.60
N LYS A 3 42.45 6.43 -12.38
CA LYS A 3 41.57 5.71 -13.31
C LYS A 3 40.10 6.12 -13.08
N GLN A 4 39.60 6.95 -14.00
CA GLN A 4 38.18 7.08 -14.29
C GLN A 4 37.64 5.76 -14.84
N ARG A 5 36.39 5.43 -14.49
CA ARG A 5 35.46 4.80 -15.43
C ARG A 5 34.17 5.62 -15.41
N ILE A 6 33.94 6.27 -16.54
CA ILE A 6 32.67 6.85 -16.97
C ILE A 6 31.81 5.69 -17.47
N MET A 7 30.55 5.64 -17.07
CA MET A 7 29.52 4.86 -17.76
C MET A 7 28.35 5.80 -18.09
N ALA A 8 27.91 5.75 -19.34
CA ALA A 8 26.95 6.65 -19.94
C ALA A 8 25.51 6.24 -19.60
N CYS A 9 24.66 7.21 -19.27
CA CYS A 9 23.20 7.06 -19.31
C CYS A 9 22.64 7.87 -20.48
N THR A 10 22.02 7.18 -21.43
CA THR A 10 21.13 7.74 -22.44
C THR A 10 19.70 7.40 -22.03
N GLY A 11 18.88 8.41 -21.75
CA GLY A 11 17.45 8.24 -21.46
C GLY A 11 17.01 9.08 -20.25
N ILE A 12 15.89 9.76 -20.40
CA ILE A 12 15.37 10.80 -19.50
C ILE A 12 15.10 10.22 -18.10
N THR A 13 15.97 10.52 -17.14
CA THR A 13 15.69 10.42 -15.70
C THR A 13 16.57 11.42 -14.98
N ILE A 14 15.96 12.28 -14.17
CA ILE A 14 16.66 13.29 -13.37
C ILE A 14 17.54 12.56 -12.36
N CYS A 15 18.84 12.58 -12.59
CA CYS A 15 19.85 12.03 -11.69
C CYS A 15 20.29 13.16 -10.76
N TRP A 16 19.67 13.28 -9.58
CA TRP A 16 20.28 14.03 -8.47
C TRP A 16 21.14 13.07 -7.66
N LEU A 17 22.38 12.87 -8.13
CA LEU A 17 23.45 12.43 -7.25
C LEU A 17 23.85 13.67 -6.42
N MET A 18 23.37 13.80 -5.19
CA MET A 18 23.93 14.80 -4.30
C MET A 18 25.41 14.44 -4.07
N LEU A 19 26.30 15.37 -4.40
CA LEU A 19 27.70 15.27 -4.03
C LEU A 19 27.77 15.15 -2.51
N LEU A 20 28.25 14.00 -2.02
CA LEU A 20 28.87 13.91 -0.70
C LEU A 20 29.87 15.07 -0.60
N GLY A 21 29.62 15.99 0.33
CA GLY A 21 30.48 17.13 0.61
C GLY A 21 31.86 16.64 1.03
N ALA A 22 32.77 16.50 0.08
CA ALA A 22 34.17 16.30 0.38
C ALA A 22 34.68 17.59 1.04
N VAL A 23 34.96 17.51 2.34
CA VAL A 23 35.72 18.54 3.04
C VAL A 23 37.12 18.54 2.41
N ASP A 24 37.44 19.53 1.57
CA ASP A 24 38.82 19.76 1.15
C ASP A 24 39.60 20.37 2.33
N SER A 25 39.99 19.50 3.26
CA SER A 25 40.73 19.84 4.46
C SER A 25 42.08 20.49 4.16
N ASN A 26 42.60 20.29 2.93
CA ASN A 26 43.86 20.80 2.44
C ASN A 26 43.77 22.16 1.73
N ARG A 27 42.57 22.77 1.61
CA ARG A 27 42.46 24.11 1.02
C ARG A 27 43.12 25.17 1.93
N PRO A 28 44.07 25.97 1.41
CA PRO A 28 44.76 27.00 2.20
C PRO A 28 43.81 28.15 2.56
N GLU A 29 43.97 28.74 3.75
CA GLU A 29 43.14 29.87 4.25
C GLU A 29 43.26 31.14 3.41
N LEU A 30 44.35 31.25 2.64
CA LEU A 30 44.65 32.36 1.76
C LEU A 30 44.99 31.81 0.38
N GLU A 31 44.34 32.34 -0.65
CA GLU A 31 44.59 32.02 -2.05
C GLU A 31 45.25 33.21 -2.73
N LYS A 32 46.31 32.95 -3.49
CA LYS A 32 47.04 33.97 -4.24
C LYS A 32 46.29 34.25 -5.53
N VAL A 33 45.53 35.35 -5.55
CA VAL A 33 44.73 35.76 -6.71
C VAL A 33 45.53 36.77 -7.52
N TYR A 34 45.65 36.52 -8.82
CA TYR A 34 46.27 37.43 -9.78
C TYR A 34 45.20 38.32 -10.38
N TRP A 35 45.51 39.60 -10.52
CA TRP A 35 44.65 40.54 -11.22
C TRP A 35 45.48 41.32 -12.23
N ASP A 36 44.85 41.66 -13.33
CA ASP A 36 45.32 42.61 -14.30
C ASP A 36 44.25 43.67 -14.57
N THR A 37 44.70 44.85 -14.97
CA THR A 37 43.86 45.95 -15.42
C THR A 37 44.60 46.73 -16.49
N VAL A 38 43.86 47.51 -17.26
CA VAL A 38 44.45 48.45 -18.21
C VAL A 38 44.34 49.84 -17.59
N THR A 39 45.48 50.51 -17.41
CA THR A 39 45.50 51.87 -16.88
C THR A 39 44.81 52.83 -17.84
N GLU A 40 44.43 54.02 -17.37
CA GLU A 40 43.85 55.06 -18.23
C GLU A 40 44.78 55.47 -19.40
N SER A 41 46.07 55.18 -19.32
CA SER A 41 47.07 55.38 -20.39
C SER A 41 47.18 54.22 -21.39
N GLY A 42 46.39 53.14 -21.22
CA GLY A 42 46.39 51.98 -22.12
C GLY A 42 47.50 50.96 -21.84
N GLU A 43 48.17 51.04 -20.69
CA GLU A 43 49.21 50.09 -20.28
C GLU A 43 48.64 48.98 -19.40
N PHE A 44 49.14 47.75 -19.55
CA PHE A 44 48.76 46.66 -18.65
C PHE A 44 49.44 46.84 -17.29
N ALA A 45 48.65 46.96 -16.23
CA ALA A 45 49.10 46.92 -14.85
C ALA A 45 48.47 45.72 -14.16
N GLY A 46 49.26 44.97 -13.39
CA GLY A 46 48.75 43.79 -12.69
C GLY A 46 49.56 43.49 -11.45
N GLY A 47 49.02 42.60 -10.63
CA GLY A 47 49.62 42.19 -9.39
C GLY A 47 49.05 40.88 -8.89
N ASN A 48 49.48 40.49 -7.69
CA ASN A 48 48.83 39.43 -6.95
C ASN A 48 48.55 39.91 -5.54
N LEU A 49 47.47 39.42 -4.96
CA LEU A 49 47.16 39.62 -3.56
C LEU A 49 46.67 38.33 -2.94
N MET A 50 46.92 38.17 -1.65
CA MET A 50 46.40 37.05 -0.88
C MET A 50 44.97 37.38 -0.47
N MET A 51 43.99 36.68 -1.04
CA MET A 51 42.59 36.79 -0.62
C MET A 51 42.26 35.69 0.37
N ARG A 52 41.48 36.01 1.41
CA ARG A 52 40.88 34.96 2.25
C ARG A 52 39.93 34.13 1.39
N THR A 53 40.13 32.82 1.42
CA THR A 53 39.14 31.91 0.87
C THR A 53 37.86 31.99 1.71
N ALA A 54 36.72 31.62 1.13
CA ALA A 54 35.50 31.41 1.92
C ALA A 54 35.82 30.52 3.15
N PRO A 55 35.16 30.76 4.31
CA PRO A 55 35.38 29.93 5.48
C PRO A 55 35.20 28.44 5.14
N LYS A 56 35.88 27.55 5.88
CA LYS A 56 35.57 26.11 5.89
C LYS A 56 34.21 25.91 6.59
N THR A 57 33.15 26.52 6.09
CA THR A 57 31.79 26.22 6.52
C THR A 57 31.51 24.80 6.09
N VAL A 58 31.35 23.94 7.08
CA VAL A 58 30.70 22.63 6.94
C VAL A 58 29.43 22.89 6.15
N GLN A 59 29.36 22.37 4.92
CA GLN A 59 28.08 22.23 4.24
C GLN A 59 27.21 21.42 5.21
N PRO A 60 25.99 21.86 5.55
CA PRO A 60 25.12 21.08 6.40
C PRO A 60 25.06 19.66 5.81
N LEU A 61 25.34 18.65 6.62
CA LEU A 61 25.26 17.25 6.18
C LEU A 61 23.79 16.81 6.10
N ARG A 62 22.84 17.73 5.87
CA ARG A 62 21.44 17.41 5.70
C ARG A 62 21.27 16.74 4.35
N GLY A 63 20.77 15.50 4.36
CA GLY A 63 20.58 14.72 3.15
C GLY A 63 20.30 13.26 3.44
N ILE A 64 20.03 12.51 2.37
CA ILE A 64 19.80 11.07 2.42
C ILE A 64 21.10 10.37 2.04
N THR A 65 21.56 9.44 2.88
CA THR A 65 22.72 8.59 2.54
C THR A 65 22.31 7.32 1.83
N ASN A 66 21.12 6.82 2.14
CA ASN A 66 20.65 5.53 1.66
C ASN A 66 19.11 5.48 1.74
N VAL A 67 18.52 4.73 0.81
CA VAL A 67 17.11 4.38 0.79
C VAL A 67 17.04 2.88 0.59
N GLU A 68 16.38 2.18 1.50
CA GLU A 68 16.33 0.73 1.50
C GLU A 68 14.90 0.22 1.64
N THR A 69 14.53 -0.75 0.80
CA THR A 69 13.31 -1.53 0.98
C THR A 69 13.62 -2.75 1.82
N LEU A 70 13.10 -2.77 3.04
CA LEU A 70 13.31 -3.83 4.03
C LEU A 70 12.33 -5.00 3.81
N ILE A 71 11.09 -4.70 3.42
CA ILE A 71 10.06 -5.69 3.06
C ILE A 71 9.43 -5.27 1.74
N ASN A 72 9.32 -6.21 0.81
CA ASN A 72 8.63 -6.03 -0.47
C ASN A 72 7.68 -7.22 -0.70
N ASN A 73 6.40 -6.99 -0.47
CA ASN A 73 5.36 -8.01 -0.61
C ASN A 73 4.54 -7.86 -1.90
N GLY A 74 4.83 -6.86 -2.73
CA GLY A 74 4.08 -6.63 -3.96
C GLY A 74 4.27 -5.23 -4.56
N PRO A 75 3.57 -4.94 -5.66
CA PRO A 75 3.63 -3.62 -6.28
C PRO A 75 3.08 -2.53 -5.33
N PRO A 76 3.68 -1.34 -5.29
CA PRO A 76 3.23 -0.24 -4.44
C PRO A 76 1.82 0.28 -4.79
N THR A 77 1.28 -0.12 -5.94
CA THR A 77 -0.10 0.20 -6.32
C THR A 77 -1.14 -0.63 -5.57
N ASN A 78 -0.72 -1.70 -4.88
CA ASN A 78 -1.60 -2.58 -4.12
C ASN A 78 -0.98 -3.05 -2.79
N ARG A 79 -0.12 -2.23 -2.20
CA ARG A 79 0.49 -2.44 -0.88
C ARG A 79 0.47 -1.11 -0.13
N ILE A 80 0.54 -1.18 1.19
CA ILE A 80 0.75 -0.03 2.07
C ILE A 80 2.25 0.17 2.18
N ASP A 81 2.77 1.26 1.63
CA ASP A 81 4.19 1.59 1.73
C ASP A 81 4.47 2.38 3.03
N LEU A 82 4.90 1.66 4.07
CA LEU A 82 5.29 2.20 5.37
C LEU A 82 6.76 2.65 5.36
N VAL A 83 7.02 3.91 5.66
CA VAL A 83 8.37 4.48 5.58
C VAL A 83 8.88 4.94 6.94
N PHE A 84 10.03 4.40 7.35
CA PHE A 84 10.78 4.92 8.48
C PHE A 84 11.71 6.06 8.03
N VAL A 85 11.68 7.17 8.77
CA VAL A 85 12.62 8.31 8.61
C VAL A 85 13.23 8.64 9.98
N GLY A 86 14.53 8.92 10.06
CA GLY A 86 15.23 9.17 11.33
C GLY A 86 15.62 10.63 11.53
N ASP A 87 15.34 11.21 12.71
CA ASP A 87 15.81 12.55 13.08
C ASP A 87 16.74 12.54 14.29
N GLY A 88 17.71 13.47 14.29
CA GLY A 88 18.75 13.53 15.32
C GLY A 88 19.80 12.43 15.22
N TYR A 89 19.92 11.73 14.08
CA TYR A 89 21.01 10.79 13.81
C TYR A 89 22.06 11.45 12.92
N ARG A 90 23.30 11.56 13.42
CA ARG A 90 24.43 11.95 12.58
C ARG A 90 24.91 10.76 11.74
N VAL A 91 25.84 10.98 10.82
CA VAL A 91 26.41 9.91 9.97
C VAL A 91 26.94 8.75 10.82
N GLU A 92 27.58 9.05 11.95
CA GLU A 92 28.08 8.07 12.90
C GLU A 92 26.99 7.32 13.70
N ASP A 93 25.75 7.84 13.74
CA ASP A 93 24.63 7.27 14.48
C ASP A 93 23.74 6.38 13.59
N LEU A 94 24.00 6.28 12.28
CA LEU A 94 23.13 5.56 11.35
C LEU A 94 23.02 4.05 11.65
N SER A 95 24.05 3.43 12.24
CA SER A 95 23.93 2.04 12.73
C SER A 95 22.97 1.92 13.92
N THR A 96 22.84 2.97 14.73
CA THR A 96 21.87 3.04 15.82
C THR A 96 20.46 3.23 15.27
N TYR A 97 20.29 4.12 14.29
CA TYR A 97 19.03 4.28 13.57
C TYR A 97 18.55 2.96 12.96
N GLU A 98 19.43 2.25 12.26
CA GLU A 98 19.17 0.90 11.74
C GLU A 98 18.64 -0.05 12.81
N SER A 99 19.31 -0.09 13.96
CA SER A 99 18.88 -0.94 15.07
C SER A 99 17.50 -0.54 15.59
N HIS A 100 17.20 0.75 15.69
CA HIS A 100 15.89 1.23 16.14
C HIS A 100 14.79 0.82 15.17
N VAL A 101 15.01 0.96 13.85
CA VAL A 101 14.05 0.53 12.82
C VAL A 101 13.84 -0.98 12.85
N ASN A 102 14.92 -1.77 12.90
CA ASN A 102 14.83 -3.24 12.95
C ASN A 102 14.08 -3.74 14.20
N ASN A 103 14.31 -3.12 15.36
CA ASN A 103 13.58 -3.44 16.59
C ASN A 103 12.10 -3.10 16.46
N ALA A 104 11.78 -1.89 15.96
CA ALA A 104 10.40 -1.46 15.75
C ALA A 104 9.66 -2.41 14.82
N MET A 105 10.25 -2.76 13.66
CA MET A 105 9.63 -3.70 12.72
C MET A 105 9.33 -5.07 13.32
N GLY A 106 10.28 -5.63 14.10
CA GLY A 106 10.13 -6.95 14.70
C GLY A 106 8.90 -7.06 15.61
N ASP A 107 8.71 -6.05 16.47
CA ASP A 107 7.58 -6.01 17.39
C ASP A 107 6.27 -5.57 16.68
N PHE A 108 6.37 -4.61 15.75
CA PHE A 108 5.23 -4.07 15.02
C PHE A 108 4.48 -5.11 14.20
N PHE A 109 5.21 -6.02 13.55
CA PHE A 109 4.61 -7.17 12.84
C PHE A 109 4.57 -8.44 13.69
N GLY A 110 4.81 -8.31 15.01
CA GLY A 110 4.66 -9.38 16.00
C GLY A 110 3.34 -9.34 16.77
N ILE A 111 2.46 -8.37 16.48
CA ILE A 111 1.16 -8.16 17.12
C ILE A 111 0.03 -8.21 16.09
N GLU A 112 -1.12 -8.75 16.48
CA GLU A 112 -2.31 -8.78 15.63
C GLU A 112 -3.06 -7.45 15.63
N PRO A 113 -3.69 -7.03 14.51
CA PRO A 113 -3.79 -7.76 13.22
C PRO A 113 -2.58 -7.56 12.29
N LEU A 114 -1.63 -6.68 12.62
CA LEU A 114 -0.50 -6.33 11.76
C LEU A 114 0.35 -7.55 11.36
N GLN A 115 0.46 -8.54 12.25
CA GLN A 115 1.14 -9.81 11.97
C GLN A 115 0.48 -10.59 10.83
N SER A 116 -0.82 -10.90 10.93
CA SER A 116 -1.54 -11.66 9.90
C SER A 116 -1.68 -10.90 8.58
N TYR A 117 -1.65 -9.57 8.64
CA TYR A 117 -1.78 -8.67 7.49
C TYR A 117 -0.46 -8.06 7.01
N LEU A 118 0.69 -8.52 7.54
CA LEU A 118 2.02 -8.10 7.07
C LEU A 118 2.17 -8.18 5.54
N PRO A 119 1.64 -9.20 4.83
CA PRO A 119 1.73 -9.25 3.37
C PRO A 119 1.11 -8.05 2.63
N LEU A 120 0.26 -7.25 3.29
CA LEU A 120 -0.28 -6.02 2.72
C LEU A 120 0.71 -4.85 2.72
N PHE A 121 1.85 -4.97 3.41
CA PHE A 121 2.82 -3.88 3.56
C PHE A 121 4.05 -4.06 2.68
N ASN A 122 4.54 -2.95 2.14
CA ASN A 122 5.95 -2.76 1.85
C ASN A 122 6.55 -1.90 2.97
N VAL A 123 7.81 -2.15 3.33
CA VAL A 123 8.47 -1.39 4.40
C VAL A 123 9.78 -0.84 3.89
N HIS A 124 9.97 0.46 4.10
CA HIS A 124 11.15 1.19 3.66
C HIS A 124 11.82 1.93 4.82
N ARG A 125 13.11 2.16 4.67
CA ARG A 125 13.92 3.00 5.55
C ARG A 125 14.66 4.03 4.73
N VAL A 126 14.60 5.28 5.17
CA VAL A 126 15.36 6.39 4.60
C VAL A 126 16.37 6.87 5.64
N ASP A 127 17.66 6.70 5.35
CA ASP A 127 18.75 7.11 6.23
C ASP A 127 19.00 8.62 6.04
N VAL A 128 18.32 9.41 6.87
CA VAL A 128 18.43 10.87 6.91
C VAL A 128 19.51 11.30 7.89
N ILE A 129 20.43 12.15 7.46
CA ILE A 129 21.46 12.72 8.33
C ILE A 129 20.99 14.04 8.95
N SER A 130 21.09 14.13 10.28
CA SER A 130 21.02 15.36 11.06
C SER A 130 22.41 15.94 11.35
N ASN A 131 22.49 17.26 11.59
CA ASN A 131 23.76 17.90 11.94
C ASN A 131 24.16 17.59 13.40
N GLU A 132 23.19 17.47 14.29
CA GLU A 132 23.38 17.14 15.71
C GLU A 132 22.72 15.82 16.10
N THR A 133 23.32 15.16 17.11
CA THR A 133 22.79 13.93 17.71
C THR A 133 21.73 14.28 18.75
N GLY A 134 20.55 13.66 18.69
CA GLY A 134 19.41 13.98 19.55
C GLY A 134 18.49 15.03 18.94
N VAL A 135 17.39 15.30 19.63
CA VAL A 135 16.30 16.18 19.17
C VAL A 135 16.10 17.37 20.12
N ASP A 136 15.24 18.32 19.74
CA ASP A 136 14.92 19.46 20.59
C ASP A 136 14.29 19.03 21.92
N ASN A 137 14.59 19.80 22.96
CA ASN A 137 14.10 19.63 24.32
C ASN A 137 14.48 18.29 25.00
N ASP A 138 15.52 17.60 24.53
CA ASP A 138 16.04 16.38 25.15
C ASP A 138 17.39 16.61 25.88
N PRO A 139 17.51 16.27 27.20
CA PRO A 139 16.51 15.63 28.06
C PRO A 139 15.60 16.61 28.81
N THR A 140 15.77 17.91 28.59
CA THR A 140 15.03 18.96 29.29
C THR A 140 14.64 20.07 28.32
N ASN A 141 13.47 20.65 28.55
CA ASN A 141 12.97 21.81 27.83
C ASN A 141 14.00 22.98 27.79
N GLY A 142 14.15 23.60 26.61
CA GLY A 142 15.05 24.72 26.36
C GLY A 142 16.39 24.35 25.69
N ILE A 143 16.58 23.08 25.31
CA ILE A 143 17.72 22.62 24.52
C ILE A 143 17.30 22.61 23.05
N ASN A 144 18.05 23.28 22.18
CA ASN A 144 17.82 23.26 20.75
C ASN A 144 18.94 22.50 20.04
N ARG A 145 18.60 21.72 19.02
CA ARG A 145 19.45 20.90 18.18
C ARG A 145 19.14 21.17 16.71
N ASP A 146 20.18 21.31 15.90
CA ASP A 146 20.06 21.40 14.44
C ASP A 146 19.87 19.98 13.86
N THR A 147 18.61 19.58 13.67
CA THR A 147 18.23 18.29 13.12
C THR A 147 17.59 18.40 11.73
N ALA A 148 17.40 17.27 11.05
CA ALA A 148 16.94 17.26 9.67
C ALA A 148 15.43 17.56 9.54
N MET A 149 14.64 17.14 10.52
CA MET A 149 13.18 17.20 10.52
C MET A 149 12.57 18.00 11.68
N ASP A 150 13.42 18.72 12.43
CA ASP A 150 13.04 19.58 13.55
C ASP A 150 12.14 18.86 14.58
N MET A 151 12.47 17.60 14.90
CA MET A 151 11.78 16.87 15.96
C MET A 151 12.06 17.48 17.33
N GLY A 152 11.08 17.42 18.23
CA GLY A 152 11.24 17.94 19.59
C GLY A 152 10.12 17.58 20.56
N PHE A 153 10.48 17.48 21.83
CA PHE A 153 9.54 17.24 22.95
C PHE A 153 8.88 18.55 23.42
N TRP A 154 7.97 18.45 24.40
CA TRP A 154 7.23 19.58 24.99
C TRP A 154 6.30 20.33 24.03
N CYS A 155 5.87 19.69 22.94
CA CYS A 155 4.84 20.26 22.10
C CYS A 155 3.58 20.59 22.90
N SER A 156 3.03 21.78 22.66
CA SER A 156 1.86 22.30 23.40
C SER A 156 2.03 22.28 24.93
N GLY A 157 3.27 22.27 25.43
CA GLY A 157 3.59 22.19 26.86
C GLY A 157 3.50 20.80 27.48
N ILE A 158 3.29 19.75 26.69
CA ILE A 158 3.19 18.35 27.15
C ILE A 158 4.54 17.68 26.98
N GLU A 159 5.22 17.36 28.10
CA GLU A 159 6.59 16.81 28.12
C GLU A 159 6.81 15.66 27.13
N ARG A 160 5.95 14.65 27.17
CA ARG A 160 6.08 13.45 26.33
C ARG A 160 5.64 13.63 24.87
N LEU A 161 5.11 14.78 24.49
CA LEU A 161 4.58 14.99 23.15
C LEU A 161 5.76 15.33 22.21
N LEU A 162 6.16 14.32 21.44
CA LEU A 162 7.29 14.38 20.50
C LEU A 162 6.78 14.74 19.11
N CYS A 163 6.95 16.00 18.70
CA CYS A 163 6.53 16.41 17.37
C CYS A 163 7.61 16.23 16.31
N VAL A 164 7.18 16.38 15.06
CA VAL A 164 8.02 16.50 13.87
C VAL A 164 7.46 17.60 12.95
N ASP A 165 8.32 18.24 12.16
CA ASP A 165 7.84 18.99 11.00
C ASP A 165 7.35 18.01 9.93
N THR A 166 6.03 17.95 9.72
CA THR A 166 5.42 16.98 8.83
C THR A 166 5.81 17.17 7.37
N SER A 167 6.10 18.40 6.95
CA SER A 167 6.51 18.69 5.57
C SER A 167 7.93 18.18 5.29
N LEU A 168 8.82 18.33 6.26
CA LEU A 168 10.17 17.76 6.17
C LEU A 168 10.14 16.23 6.20
N ALA A 169 9.34 15.62 7.10
CA ALA A 169 9.17 14.17 7.17
C ALA A 169 8.70 13.57 5.83
N TRP A 170 7.64 14.13 5.24
CA TRP A 170 7.16 13.72 3.91
C TRP A 170 8.19 13.99 2.80
N GLY A 171 8.92 15.11 2.88
CA GLY A 171 9.98 15.44 1.93
C GLY A 171 11.09 14.39 1.87
N TYR A 172 11.44 13.80 3.01
CA TYR A 172 12.40 12.70 3.07
C TYR A 172 11.77 11.35 2.72
N ALA A 173 10.58 11.04 3.24
CA ALA A 173 9.91 9.77 3.02
C ALA A 173 9.67 9.49 1.53
N ASN A 174 9.24 10.50 0.74
CA ASN A 174 8.94 10.38 -0.69
C ASN A 174 10.14 10.08 -1.63
N ASN A 175 11.29 9.67 -1.07
CA ASN A 175 12.44 9.18 -1.84
C ASN A 175 12.41 7.64 -2.04
N VAL A 176 11.36 6.97 -1.55
CA VAL A 176 11.05 5.56 -1.82
C VAL A 176 10.06 5.42 -3.00
N PRO A 177 9.75 4.20 -3.50
CA PRO A 177 8.83 4.04 -4.64
C PRO A 177 7.41 4.59 -4.44
N SER A 178 6.87 4.53 -3.22
CA SER A 178 5.57 5.09 -2.81
C SER A 178 5.56 5.29 -1.29
N THR A 179 4.65 6.09 -0.75
CA THR A 179 4.55 6.35 0.68
C THR A 179 3.10 6.58 1.05
N ASP A 180 2.57 5.73 1.92
CA ASP A 180 1.21 5.84 2.46
C ASP A 180 1.20 6.23 3.94
N ALA A 181 2.24 5.83 4.68
CA ALA A 181 2.37 6.18 6.10
C ALA A 181 3.84 6.29 6.51
N ILE A 182 4.10 7.12 7.53
CA ILE A 182 5.45 7.42 8.01
C ILE A 182 5.57 7.13 9.51
N LEU A 183 6.67 6.49 9.90
CA LEU A 183 7.11 6.42 11.29
C LEU A 183 8.43 7.18 11.45
N ALA A 184 8.35 8.37 12.03
CA ALA A 184 9.51 9.23 12.31
C ALA A 184 10.16 8.84 13.64
N VAL A 185 11.43 8.44 13.57
CA VAL A 185 12.19 7.93 14.72
C VAL A 185 13.08 9.05 15.24
N ALA A 186 12.88 9.49 16.47
CA ALA A 186 13.83 10.40 17.13
C ALA A 186 15.00 9.62 17.73
N ASN A 187 16.22 10.14 17.59
CA ASN A 187 17.38 9.65 18.32
C ASN A 187 17.35 10.09 19.79
N SER A 188 16.45 9.50 20.57
CA SER A 188 16.23 9.85 21.97
C SER A 188 15.96 8.61 22.81
N THR A 189 16.34 8.68 24.09
CA THR A 189 15.95 7.71 25.11
C THR A 189 14.76 8.19 25.95
N MET A 190 14.30 9.43 25.78
CA MET A 190 13.12 9.94 26.50
C MET A 190 11.86 9.19 26.10
N TYR A 191 10.86 9.17 26.98
CA TYR A 191 9.56 8.58 26.66
C TYR A 191 8.70 9.62 25.93
N GLY A 192 8.26 9.29 24.72
CA GLY A 192 7.31 10.12 23.99
C GLY A 192 7.12 9.71 22.54
N GLY A 193 6.01 10.20 22.00
CA GLY A 193 5.50 9.96 20.65
C GLY A 193 4.34 10.92 20.36
N ALA A 194 3.90 10.91 19.10
CA ALA A 194 2.72 11.62 18.64
C ALA A 194 2.19 11.01 17.32
N GLY A 195 0.88 10.88 17.22
CA GLY A 195 0.17 10.48 16.01
C GLY A 195 -0.50 11.66 15.31
N TYR A 196 -0.28 11.77 14.00
CA TYR A 196 -0.84 12.79 13.13
C TYR A 196 -1.76 12.14 12.11
N SER A 197 -3.02 11.91 12.47
CA SER A 197 -4.01 11.26 11.59
C SER A 197 -4.30 12.02 10.29
N TRP A 198 -4.05 13.33 10.25
CA TRP A 198 -4.23 14.16 9.05
C TRP A 198 -3.02 14.16 8.10
N ALA A 199 -1.90 13.59 8.53
CA ALA A 199 -0.65 13.55 7.79
C ALA A 199 -0.07 12.13 7.70
N GLU A 200 -0.79 11.13 8.21
CA GLU A 200 -0.38 9.72 8.20
C GLU A 200 1.03 9.50 8.79
N ILE A 201 1.39 10.28 9.83
CA ILE A 201 2.68 10.21 10.52
C ILE A 201 2.49 9.78 11.97
N GLY A 202 3.30 8.82 12.43
CA GLY A 202 3.57 8.57 13.85
C GLY A 202 5.01 8.92 14.21
N THR A 203 5.26 9.37 15.44
CA THR A 203 6.61 9.62 15.95
C THR A 203 6.91 8.77 17.17
N PHE A 204 8.17 8.36 17.36
CA PHE A 204 8.58 7.69 18.59
C PHE A 204 10.07 7.86 18.86
N SER A 205 10.44 7.66 20.12
CA SER A 205 11.84 7.75 20.57
C SER A 205 12.54 6.40 20.41
N GLY A 206 13.40 6.25 19.40
CA GLY A 206 13.95 4.95 19.01
C GLY A 206 14.80 4.26 20.08
N GLY A 207 15.45 5.04 20.95
CA GLY A 207 16.29 4.53 22.03
C GLY A 207 15.55 4.29 23.35
N ASN A 208 14.24 4.52 23.42
CA ASN A 208 13.45 4.29 24.62
C ASN A 208 13.07 2.80 24.78
N SER A 209 12.96 2.31 26.01
CA SER A 209 12.57 0.92 26.25
C SER A 209 11.13 0.57 25.83
N ALA A 210 10.27 1.57 25.66
CA ALA A 210 8.89 1.42 25.18
C ALA A 210 8.73 1.88 23.72
N ALA A 211 9.83 2.10 22.99
CA ALA A 211 9.85 2.66 21.63
C ALA A 211 8.88 1.95 20.69
N THR A 212 8.88 0.62 20.70
CA THR A 212 8.13 -0.21 19.75
C THR A 212 6.63 -0.18 20.05
N ASP A 213 6.24 -0.29 21.32
CA ASP A 213 4.85 -0.09 21.74
C ASP A 213 4.33 1.32 21.41
N VAL A 214 5.13 2.36 21.62
CA VAL A 214 4.77 3.73 21.23
C VAL A 214 4.59 3.82 19.72
N ALA A 215 5.51 3.27 18.92
CA ALA A 215 5.38 3.26 17.46
C ALA A 215 4.07 2.61 17.00
N ILE A 216 3.70 1.46 17.58
CA ILE A 216 2.45 0.76 17.29
C ILE A 216 1.22 1.60 17.70
N HIS A 217 1.27 2.23 18.88
CA HIS A 217 0.22 3.10 19.39
C HIS A 217 0.00 4.31 18.47
N GLU A 218 1.06 5.06 18.14
CA GLU A 218 0.96 6.24 17.28
C GLU A 218 0.55 5.85 15.85
N PHE A 219 0.96 4.66 15.38
CA PHE A 219 0.51 4.14 14.10
C PHE A 219 -1.00 3.90 14.07
N GLY A 220 -1.60 3.47 15.19
CA GLY A 220 -3.04 3.34 15.36
C GLY A 220 -3.81 4.65 15.14
N HIS A 221 -3.24 5.79 15.53
CA HIS A 221 -3.81 7.10 15.19
C HIS A 221 -3.65 7.42 13.70
N SER A 222 -2.46 7.17 13.15
CA SER A 222 -2.10 7.59 11.79
C SER A 222 -2.82 6.82 10.68
N LEU A 223 -2.97 5.50 10.81
CA LEU A 223 -3.59 4.64 9.80
C LEU A 223 -4.99 4.20 10.20
N ALA A 224 -5.15 3.68 11.42
CA ALA A 224 -6.37 2.98 11.82
C ALA A 224 -7.46 3.90 12.40
N ASN A 225 -7.28 5.23 12.36
CA ASN A 225 -8.25 6.21 12.87
C ASN A 225 -8.71 5.87 14.30
N LEU A 226 -7.76 5.51 15.17
CA LEU A 226 -8.04 5.22 16.57
C LEU A 226 -7.93 6.49 17.41
N ALA A 227 -8.74 6.58 18.46
CA ALA A 227 -8.63 7.58 19.50
C ALA A 227 -7.86 7.01 20.69
N ASP A 228 -7.31 7.91 21.50
CA ASP A 228 -6.74 7.55 22.80
C ASP A 228 -7.82 7.04 23.74
N GLU A 229 -7.55 5.90 24.39
CA GLU A 229 -8.45 5.26 25.35
C GLU A 229 -8.10 5.58 26.80
N TYR A 230 -7.02 6.33 27.04
CA TYR A 230 -6.72 6.88 28.35
C TYR A 230 -7.46 8.21 28.58
N PHE A 231 -7.61 8.54 29.85
CA PHE A 231 -8.31 9.72 30.33
C PHE A 231 -7.57 10.32 31.52
N TYR A 232 -7.86 11.59 31.79
CA TYR A 232 -7.36 12.29 32.97
C TYR A 232 -8.52 12.68 33.87
N ASN A 233 -8.30 12.62 35.18
CA ASN A 233 -9.37 12.70 36.18
C ASN A 233 -10.13 14.03 36.10
N GLY A 234 -11.46 13.94 36.08
CA GLY A 234 -12.37 15.04 36.40
C GLY A 234 -13.04 15.76 35.23
N ASP A 235 -12.68 15.46 33.98
CA ASP A 235 -13.29 16.11 32.79
C ASP A 235 -14.47 15.29 32.23
N THR A 236 -15.47 15.97 31.69
CA THR A 236 -16.61 15.36 30.99
C THR A 236 -16.58 15.74 29.52
N TYR A 237 -16.61 14.74 28.64
CA TYR A 237 -16.73 14.97 27.21
C TYR A 237 -18.13 15.49 26.86
N THR A 238 -18.20 16.58 26.10
CA THR A 238 -19.46 17.23 25.68
C THR A 238 -19.54 17.42 24.16
N GLY A 239 -18.60 16.82 23.41
CA GLY A 239 -18.55 16.87 21.96
C GLY A 239 -19.57 15.95 21.30
N SER A 240 -19.56 15.95 19.96
CA SER A 240 -20.34 15.01 19.16
C SER A 240 -19.73 13.61 19.18
N GLU A 241 -20.46 12.63 18.64
CA GLU A 241 -19.94 11.29 18.41
C GLU A 241 -18.60 11.35 17.63
N PRO A 242 -17.50 10.79 18.15
CA PRO A 242 -16.21 10.80 17.48
C PRO A 242 -16.25 10.02 16.16
N SER A 243 -15.36 10.33 15.22
CA SER A 243 -15.15 9.49 14.03
C SER A 243 -14.48 8.16 14.38
N ALA A 244 -13.52 8.19 15.32
CA ALA A 244 -12.71 7.04 15.70
C ALA A 244 -13.56 5.83 16.12
N ARG A 245 -13.22 4.63 15.63
CA ARG A 245 -14.03 3.42 15.84
C ARG A 245 -14.01 2.92 17.29
N ASN A 246 -12.97 3.23 18.05
CA ASN A 246 -12.78 2.79 19.44
C ASN A 246 -13.22 3.83 20.50
N ALA A 247 -13.96 4.87 20.12
CA ALA A 247 -14.54 5.84 21.05
C ALA A 247 -15.99 6.18 20.67
N SER A 248 -16.83 6.40 21.69
CA SER A 248 -18.25 6.71 21.49
C SER A 248 -18.88 7.42 22.68
N VAL A 249 -19.85 8.30 22.42
CA VAL A 249 -20.70 8.92 23.45
C VAL A 249 -21.89 8.04 23.85
N TYR A 250 -22.10 6.92 23.15
CA TYR A 250 -23.19 6.00 23.42
C TYR A 250 -22.80 4.93 24.44
N ASN A 251 -23.70 4.63 25.37
CA ASN A 251 -23.56 3.45 26.24
C ASN A 251 -23.99 2.17 25.51
N SER A 252 -23.79 1.01 26.14
CA SER A 252 -24.06 -0.29 25.52
C SER A 252 -25.51 -0.44 25.03
N SER A 253 -26.50 0.02 25.79
CA SER A 253 -27.91 -0.09 25.41
C SER A 253 -28.25 0.76 24.19
N GLU A 254 -27.65 1.95 24.08
CA GLU A 254 -27.83 2.85 22.95
C GLU A 254 -27.15 2.28 21.70
N MET A 255 -25.93 1.76 21.83
CA MET A 255 -25.21 1.08 20.74
C MET A 255 -25.99 -0.13 20.21
N GLU A 256 -26.46 -1.02 21.08
CA GLU A 256 -27.25 -2.19 20.70
C GLU A 256 -28.53 -1.79 19.95
N SER A 257 -29.20 -0.74 20.43
CA SER A 257 -30.47 -0.28 19.83
C SER A 257 -30.25 0.37 18.46
N ASN A 258 -29.14 1.09 18.29
CA ASN A 258 -28.86 1.86 17.08
C ASN A 258 -28.02 1.07 16.05
N GLY A 259 -27.38 -0.02 16.45
CA GLY A 259 -26.43 -0.77 15.61
C GLY A 259 -25.20 0.06 15.24
N THR A 260 -24.69 0.87 16.16
CA THR A 260 -23.56 1.79 15.91
C THR A 260 -22.27 1.31 16.57
N LYS A 261 -21.13 1.79 16.06
CA LYS A 261 -19.79 1.57 16.62
C LYS A 261 -19.50 0.07 16.77
N TRP A 262 -19.23 -0.38 18.00
CA TRP A 262 -18.90 -1.77 18.29
C TRP A 262 -20.08 -2.56 18.85
N ALA A 263 -21.32 -2.19 18.51
CA ALA A 263 -22.52 -2.93 18.91
C ALA A 263 -22.40 -4.44 18.63
N ASN A 264 -21.87 -4.81 17.47
CA ASN A 264 -21.66 -6.20 17.05
C ASN A 264 -20.56 -6.94 17.84
N TRP A 265 -19.79 -6.24 18.68
CA TRP A 265 -18.75 -6.80 19.54
C TRP A 265 -19.15 -6.85 21.01
N LEU A 266 -20.29 -6.27 21.42
CA LEU A 266 -20.65 -6.22 22.84
C LEU A 266 -20.78 -7.62 23.44
N GLY A 267 -20.09 -7.82 24.57
CA GLY A 267 -20.01 -9.11 25.28
C GLY A 267 -18.90 -10.04 24.79
N GLU A 268 -18.24 -9.72 23.68
CA GLU A 268 -17.18 -10.56 23.12
C GLU A 268 -15.91 -10.50 23.95
N SER A 269 -15.25 -11.65 24.10
CA SER A 269 -13.95 -11.74 24.74
C SER A 269 -13.21 -12.93 24.14
N GLY A 270 -12.05 -12.68 23.54
CA GLY A 270 -11.29 -13.72 22.88
C GLY A 270 -9.88 -13.24 22.56
N TRP A 271 -8.90 -14.12 22.84
CA TRP A 271 -7.54 -13.94 22.34
C TRP A 271 -7.58 -13.89 20.80
N PRO A 272 -6.81 -13.01 20.13
CA PRO A 272 -5.69 -12.21 20.64
C PRO A 272 -6.04 -10.84 21.24
N TRP A 273 -7.31 -10.52 21.45
CA TRP A 273 -7.76 -9.17 21.80
C TRP A 273 -7.81 -8.91 23.30
N ASP A 274 -7.54 -7.66 23.70
CA ASP A 274 -7.53 -7.29 25.12
C ASP A 274 -8.94 -7.05 25.66
N GLY A 275 -9.34 -7.91 26.59
CA GLY A 275 -10.50 -7.69 27.45
C GLY A 275 -11.84 -8.15 26.85
N THR A 276 -12.88 -7.93 27.63
CA THR A 276 -14.27 -8.11 27.19
C THR A 276 -14.75 -6.80 26.60
N CYS A 277 -15.36 -6.84 25.42
CA CYS A 277 -15.89 -5.67 24.77
C CYS A 277 -17.21 -5.25 25.42
N SER A 278 -17.29 -3.99 25.84
CA SER A 278 -18.42 -3.35 26.52
C SER A 278 -18.32 -1.83 26.32
N THR A 279 -18.98 -1.02 27.14
CA THR A 279 -18.82 0.44 27.14
C THR A 279 -18.22 0.89 28.47
N TYR A 280 -16.89 0.97 28.53
CA TYR A 280 -16.17 1.43 29.71
C TYR A 280 -16.05 2.94 29.67
N GLU A 281 -16.59 3.64 30.67
CA GLU A 281 -16.52 5.10 30.72
C GLU A 281 -15.07 5.57 30.87
N GLY A 282 -14.74 6.65 30.16
CA GLY A 282 -13.45 7.31 30.14
C GLY A 282 -12.61 6.97 28.90
N CYS A 283 -12.34 7.97 28.05
CA CYS A 283 -11.38 7.94 26.94
C CYS A 283 -11.24 9.37 26.36
N MET A 284 -10.45 9.55 25.31
CA MET A 284 -10.22 10.86 24.68
C MET A 284 -9.94 11.94 25.72
N TYR A 285 -9.09 11.61 26.70
CA TYR A 285 -8.67 12.50 27.79
C TYR A 285 -9.76 12.84 28.82
N ALA A 286 -11.02 12.48 28.60
CA ALA A 286 -12.15 12.75 29.49
C ALA A 286 -12.56 11.54 30.34
N ASP A 287 -12.87 11.77 31.61
CA ASP A 287 -13.23 10.75 32.61
C ASP A 287 -14.70 10.29 32.46
N TYR A 288 -15.58 11.20 32.03
CA TYR A 288 -17.03 10.96 31.93
C TYR A 288 -17.61 11.31 30.55
N GLY A 289 -18.77 10.74 30.23
CA GLY A 289 -19.57 11.11 29.04
C GLY A 289 -19.04 10.57 27.70
N ILE A 290 -18.02 9.71 27.74
CA ILE A 290 -17.48 9.03 26.58
C ILE A 290 -16.94 7.66 26.98
N TYR A 291 -17.00 6.69 26.08
CA TYR A 291 -16.76 5.28 26.34
C TYR A 291 -15.69 4.71 25.40
N ARG A 292 -14.91 3.77 25.93
CA ARG A 292 -14.00 2.89 25.18
C ARG A 292 -14.51 1.44 25.19
N PRO A 293 -14.09 0.60 24.23
CA PRO A 293 -14.65 -0.73 24.06
C PRO A 293 -14.18 -1.75 25.09
N SER A 294 -12.95 -1.63 25.61
CA SER A 294 -12.42 -2.61 26.57
C SER A 294 -11.90 -1.94 27.83
N ASN A 295 -11.71 -2.73 28.89
CA ASN A 295 -11.12 -2.19 30.11
C ASN A 295 -9.70 -1.65 29.85
N ASN A 296 -8.93 -2.29 28.97
CA ASN A 296 -7.61 -1.85 28.55
C ASN A 296 -7.28 -2.30 27.12
N SER A 297 -6.32 -1.65 26.49
CA SER A 297 -5.83 -1.94 25.12
C SER A 297 -4.50 -1.21 24.87
N MET A 298 -3.85 -1.48 23.75
CA MET A 298 -2.69 -0.70 23.27
C MET A 298 -2.98 0.81 23.19
N MET A 299 -4.23 1.22 22.91
CA MET A 299 -4.63 2.64 22.85
C MET A 299 -4.83 3.28 24.24
N ARG A 300 -4.73 2.50 25.32
CA ARG A 300 -4.83 2.98 26.71
C ARG A 300 -3.55 2.79 27.50
N SER A 301 -2.89 1.65 27.33
CA SER A 301 -1.67 1.28 28.04
C SER A 301 -0.81 0.39 27.16
N LEU A 302 0.46 0.73 27.05
CA LEU A 302 1.47 0.00 26.29
C LEU A 302 1.67 -1.44 26.79
N ASN A 303 2.35 -2.27 25.99
CA ASN A 303 2.62 -3.69 26.24
C ASN A 303 1.33 -4.52 26.41
N ARG A 304 0.35 -4.26 25.54
CA ARG A 304 -0.96 -4.93 25.52
C ARG A 304 -1.46 -5.09 24.09
N PRO A 305 -2.26 -6.12 23.78
CA PRO A 305 -2.94 -6.21 22.50
C PRO A 305 -3.93 -5.07 22.26
N PHE A 306 -4.34 -4.90 21.01
CA PHE A 306 -5.52 -4.11 20.67
C PHE A 306 -6.80 -4.79 21.17
N ASN A 307 -7.87 -4.02 21.33
CA ASN A 307 -9.22 -4.55 21.47
C ASN A 307 -9.85 -4.84 20.10
N GLN A 308 -10.96 -5.58 20.09
CA GLN A 308 -11.63 -6.03 18.87
C GLN A 308 -11.98 -4.86 17.94
N PRO A 309 -12.61 -3.77 18.42
CA PRO A 309 -12.96 -2.65 17.52
C PRO A 309 -11.76 -1.92 16.96
N SER A 310 -10.64 -1.87 17.71
CA SER A 310 -9.39 -1.29 17.21
C SER A 310 -8.77 -2.16 16.12
N ALA A 311 -8.75 -3.49 16.31
CA ALA A 311 -8.26 -4.44 15.31
C ALA A 311 -9.13 -4.43 14.04
N GLU A 312 -10.44 -4.39 14.18
CA GLU A 312 -11.38 -4.23 13.06
C GLU A 312 -11.09 -2.93 12.27
N SER A 313 -10.84 -1.82 12.98
CA SER A 313 -10.48 -0.55 12.34
C SER A 313 -9.21 -0.67 11.51
N PHE A 314 -8.17 -1.30 12.05
CA PHE A 314 -6.93 -1.56 11.29
C PHE A 314 -7.22 -2.29 9.99
N ILE A 315 -7.98 -3.39 10.04
CA ILE A 315 -8.24 -4.22 8.86
C ILE A 315 -9.00 -3.42 7.80
N ILE A 316 -10.05 -2.72 8.20
CA ILE A 316 -10.85 -1.88 7.28
C ILE A 316 -9.98 -0.80 6.63
N GLU A 317 -9.16 -0.08 7.42
CA GLU A 317 -8.32 0.99 6.89
C GLU A 317 -7.18 0.46 6.01
N MET A 318 -6.66 -0.75 6.27
CA MET A 318 -5.71 -1.40 5.35
C MET A 318 -6.36 -1.69 3.99
N TYR A 319 -7.61 -2.15 3.96
CA TYR A 319 -8.36 -2.39 2.72
C TYR A 319 -8.92 -1.12 2.06
N ASN A 320 -8.87 0.04 2.72
CA ASN A 320 -9.07 1.32 2.03
C ASN A 320 -7.90 1.67 1.09
N ILE A 321 -6.73 1.04 1.29
CA ILE A 321 -5.51 1.26 0.49
C ILE A 321 -5.26 0.07 -0.44
N VAL A 322 -5.48 -1.16 0.03
CA VAL A 322 -5.17 -2.40 -0.69
C VAL A 322 -6.42 -3.09 -1.21
N ASN A 323 -6.39 -3.55 -2.46
CA ASN A 323 -7.46 -4.34 -3.06
C ASN A 323 -7.26 -5.84 -2.78
N PRO A 324 -8.36 -6.61 -2.60
CA PRO A 324 -8.33 -8.07 -2.46
C PRO A 324 -7.64 -8.86 -3.58
N LEU A 325 -7.56 -8.31 -4.80
CA LEU A 325 -6.90 -8.94 -5.95
C LEU A 325 -5.61 -8.20 -6.32
N ASP A 326 -4.54 -8.97 -6.53
CA ASP A 326 -3.28 -8.49 -7.10
C ASP A 326 -3.30 -8.49 -8.64
N ASP A 327 -4.01 -9.44 -9.25
CA ASP A 327 -4.17 -9.53 -10.71
C ASP A 327 -5.45 -10.26 -11.10
N TYR A 328 -5.90 -10.06 -12.34
CA TYR A 328 -7.03 -10.79 -12.91
C TYR A 328 -7.01 -10.68 -14.44
N THR A 329 -7.66 -11.64 -15.12
CA THR A 329 -7.87 -11.55 -16.57
C THR A 329 -8.53 -10.21 -16.91
N PRO A 330 -7.99 -9.40 -17.83
CA PRO A 330 -8.54 -8.07 -18.11
C PRO A 330 -10.03 -8.10 -18.42
N ALA A 331 -10.79 -7.14 -17.88
CA ALA A 331 -12.22 -7.03 -18.13
C ALA A 331 -12.48 -6.78 -19.62
N GLY A 332 -13.43 -7.51 -20.20
CA GLY A 332 -13.70 -7.45 -21.63
C GLY A 332 -14.62 -8.56 -22.13
N VAL A 333 -14.66 -8.71 -23.46
CA VAL A 333 -15.29 -9.85 -24.12
C VAL A 333 -14.23 -10.95 -24.27
N LEU A 334 -14.51 -12.11 -23.68
CA LEU A 334 -13.66 -13.30 -23.74
C LEU A 334 -14.25 -14.32 -24.69
N ASP A 335 -13.39 -15.03 -25.41
CA ASP A 335 -13.80 -16.20 -26.18
C ASP A 335 -14.04 -17.41 -25.26
N ALA A 336 -15.04 -18.23 -25.58
CA ALA A 336 -15.41 -19.39 -24.77
C ALA A 336 -14.33 -20.49 -24.68
N SER A 337 -13.25 -20.41 -25.48
CA SER A 337 -12.07 -21.29 -25.40
C SER A 337 -11.05 -20.87 -24.35
N GLU A 338 -11.17 -19.66 -23.79
CA GLU A 338 -10.17 -19.08 -22.89
C GLU A 338 -10.20 -19.66 -21.46
N THR A 339 -9.16 -19.34 -20.70
CA THR A 339 -9.12 -19.55 -19.24
C THR A 339 -9.12 -18.21 -18.53
N VAL A 340 -10.06 -18.03 -17.62
CA VAL A 340 -10.18 -16.83 -16.78
C VAL A 340 -9.50 -17.09 -15.46
N PHE A 341 -8.79 -16.11 -14.92
CA PHE A 341 -8.14 -16.21 -13.63
C PHE A 341 -8.28 -14.93 -12.81
N VAL A 342 -8.12 -15.10 -11.50
CA VAL A 342 -7.84 -14.06 -10.52
C VAL A 342 -6.61 -14.46 -9.71
N THR A 343 -5.87 -13.50 -9.20
CA THR A 343 -4.78 -13.67 -8.25
C THR A 343 -5.13 -12.86 -7.02
N VAL A 344 -5.44 -13.55 -5.93
CA VAL A 344 -5.79 -12.91 -4.65
C VAL A 344 -4.52 -12.44 -3.94
N VAL A 345 -4.64 -11.39 -3.13
CA VAL A 345 -3.57 -11.06 -2.18
C VAL A 345 -3.43 -12.19 -1.16
N GLU A 346 -2.20 -12.65 -0.94
CA GLU A 346 -1.92 -13.73 0.02
C GLU A 346 -1.71 -13.15 1.42
N ILE A 347 -2.67 -13.35 2.32
CA ILE A 347 -2.60 -12.94 3.73
C ILE A 347 -2.57 -14.15 4.67
N GLY A 348 -2.52 -13.92 5.98
CA GLY A 348 -2.44 -14.97 7.02
C GLY A 348 -3.58 -16.00 7.05
N HIS A 349 -4.58 -15.88 6.17
CA HIS A 349 -5.66 -16.85 5.97
C HIS A 349 -6.17 -16.84 4.52
N PRO A 350 -6.92 -17.87 4.09
CA PRO A 350 -7.49 -17.91 2.74
C PRO A 350 -8.53 -16.82 2.49
N MET A 351 -8.51 -16.26 1.28
CA MET A 351 -9.57 -15.39 0.75
C MET A 351 -10.75 -16.23 0.25
N GLN A 352 -11.97 -15.69 0.32
CA GLN A 352 -13.16 -16.35 -0.23
C GLN A 352 -13.34 -15.92 -1.68
N ILE A 353 -13.40 -16.89 -2.60
CA ILE A 353 -13.62 -16.68 -4.04
C ILE A 353 -14.94 -17.35 -4.44
N GLN A 354 -15.89 -16.56 -4.92
CA GLN A 354 -17.19 -17.02 -5.40
C GLN A 354 -17.39 -16.63 -6.87
N TRP A 355 -17.67 -17.63 -7.72
CA TRP A 355 -17.97 -17.40 -9.14
C TRP A 355 -19.47 -17.42 -9.41
N PHE A 356 -19.89 -16.63 -10.40
CA PHE A 356 -21.26 -16.52 -10.87
C PHE A 356 -21.31 -16.53 -12.40
N LEU A 357 -22.27 -17.27 -12.95
CA LEU A 357 -22.62 -17.27 -14.36
C LEU A 357 -24.07 -16.81 -14.52
N ASN A 358 -24.28 -15.73 -15.29
CA ASN A 358 -25.59 -15.13 -15.52
C ASN A 358 -26.37 -14.87 -14.21
N GLY A 359 -25.65 -14.46 -13.16
CA GLY A 359 -26.20 -14.19 -11.83
C GLY A 359 -26.41 -15.42 -10.93
N THR A 360 -26.10 -16.64 -11.40
CA THR A 360 -26.20 -17.88 -10.60
C THR A 360 -24.82 -18.30 -10.11
N SER A 361 -24.69 -18.65 -8.82
CA SER A 361 -23.44 -19.15 -8.25
C SER A 361 -23.00 -20.47 -8.89
N LEU A 362 -21.70 -20.64 -9.13
CA LEU A 362 -21.12 -21.87 -9.65
C LEU A 362 -20.54 -22.72 -8.49
N GLU A 363 -20.64 -24.04 -8.57
CA GLU A 363 -20.10 -24.98 -7.56
C GLU A 363 -18.59 -25.25 -7.72
N ILE A 364 -17.78 -24.19 -7.88
CA ILE A 364 -16.32 -24.25 -8.09
C ILE A 364 -15.61 -23.28 -7.14
N ASP A 365 -16.20 -23.06 -5.98
CA ASP A 365 -15.75 -22.08 -4.99
C ASP A 365 -14.32 -22.34 -4.54
N GLY A 366 -13.59 -21.25 -4.29
CA GLY A 366 -12.18 -21.28 -3.91
C GLY A 366 -11.20 -21.53 -5.07
N GLN A 367 -11.67 -21.73 -6.31
CA GLN A 367 -10.77 -21.81 -7.46
C GLN A 367 -10.38 -20.42 -7.95
N ALA A 368 -9.08 -20.19 -8.10
CA ALA A 368 -8.53 -18.95 -8.64
C ALA A 368 -8.62 -18.85 -10.18
N SER A 369 -9.00 -19.92 -10.88
CA SER A 369 -9.09 -19.94 -12.35
C SER A 369 -10.15 -20.91 -12.85
N ILE A 370 -10.75 -20.58 -14.00
CA ILE A 370 -11.77 -21.39 -14.70
C ILE A 370 -11.38 -21.51 -16.17
N ALA A 371 -11.30 -22.74 -16.67
CA ALA A 371 -11.32 -22.98 -18.11
C ALA A 371 -12.76 -22.85 -18.61
N LEU A 372 -13.07 -21.83 -19.42
CA LEU A 372 -14.41 -21.57 -19.94
C LEU A 372 -15.02 -22.75 -20.70
N PRO A 373 -14.26 -23.58 -21.45
CA PRO A 373 -14.81 -24.78 -22.08
C PRO A 373 -15.48 -25.76 -21.10
N SER A 374 -15.05 -25.78 -19.84
CA SER A 374 -15.64 -26.66 -18.82
C SER A 374 -17.07 -26.28 -18.44
N LEU A 375 -17.49 -25.04 -18.72
CA LEU A 375 -18.82 -24.53 -18.39
C LEU A 375 -19.90 -24.94 -19.41
N ASN A 376 -19.52 -25.48 -20.57
CA ASN A 376 -20.43 -25.92 -21.65
C ASN A 376 -21.53 -24.88 -21.95
N LEU A 377 -21.10 -23.63 -22.18
CA LEU A 377 -22.00 -22.50 -22.40
C LEU A 377 -22.78 -22.64 -23.73
N PRO A 378 -24.10 -22.36 -23.75
CA PRO A 378 -24.85 -22.19 -24.99
C PRO A 378 -24.28 -21.10 -25.90
N ILE A 379 -24.63 -21.12 -27.19
CA ILE A 379 -24.31 -20.02 -28.11
C ILE A 379 -24.93 -18.72 -27.60
N GLY A 380 -24.15 -17.65 -27.63
CA GLY A 380 -24.57 -16.31 -27.24
C GLY A 380 -23.62 -15.65 -26.25
N LEU A 381 -24.09 -14.55 -25.66
CA LEU A 381 -23.34 -13.75 -24.70
C LEU A 381 -23.71 -14.14 -23.27
N HIS A 382 -22.70 -14.46 -22.48
CA HIS A 382 -22.83 -14.84 -21.07
C HIS A 382 -22.12 -13.83 -20.17
N ASN A 383 -22.67 -13.60 -18.98
CA ASN A 383 -22.03 -12.78 -17.96
C ASN A 383 -21.31 -13.69 -16.96
N LEU A 384 -19.98 -13.63 -16.94
CA LEU A 384 -19.17 -14.28 -15.91
C LEU A 384 -18.76 -13.22 -14.89
N ARG A 385 -18.91 -13.54 -13.61
CA ARG A 385 -18.53 -12.64 -12.52
C ARG A 385 -17.83 -13.42 -11.42
N VAL A 386 -16.82 -12.83 -10.82
CA VAL A 386 -16.19 -13.32 -9.59
C VAL A 386 -16.30 -12.27 -8.50
N GLU A 387 -16.54 -12.72 -7.28
CA GLU A 387 -16.43 -11.93 -6.07
C GLU A 387 -15.34 -12.53 -5.19
N VAL A 388 -14.38 -11.69 -4.78
CA VAL A 388 -13.34 -12.06 -3.82
C VAL A 388 -13.48 -11.19 -2.59
N VAL A 389 -13.51 -11.81 -1.42
CA VAL A 389 -13.67 -11.12 -0.14
C VAL A 389 -12.74 -11.71 0.90
N ASP A 390 -12.22 -10.84 1.78
CA ASP A 390 -11.60 -11.27 3.03
C ASP A 390 -12.70 -11.70 4.01
N PRO A 391 -12.79 -13.00 4.38
CA PRO A 391 -13.86 -13.52 5.21
C PRO A 391 -13.53 -13.45 6.71
N THR A 392 -12.50 -12.71 7.13
CA THR A 392 -12.05 -12.69 8.53
C THR A 392 -13.21 -12.36 9.49
N ASP A 393 -13.30 -13.13 10.57
CA ASP A 393 -14.24 -12.88 11.67
C ASP A 393 -13.79 -11.70 12.55
N TRP A 394 -12.62 -11.11 12.26
CA TRP A 394 -12.08 -9.92 12.95
C TRP A 394 -12.71 -8.61 12.45
N VAL A 395 -13.56 -8.69 11.42
CA VAL A 395 -14.45 -7.62 10.98
C VAL A 395 -15.88 -8.12 11.12
N ARG A 396 -16.76 -7.30 11.69
CA ARG A 396 -18.20 -7.53 11.87
C ARG A 396 -19.04 -6.37 11.33
N ASP A 397 -18.41 -5.29 10.88
CA ASP A 397 -19.02 -4.24 10.06
C ASP A 397 -19.12 -4.72 8.61
N GLU A 398 -20.20 -5.45 8.30
CA GLU A 398 -20.44 -5.98 6.96
C GLU A 398 -20.66 -4.89 5.91
N VAL A 399 -21.08 -3.68 6.31
CA VAL A 399 -21.17 -2.55 5.40
C VAL A 399 -19.78 -2.10 4.98
N ALA A 400 -18.84 -2.00 5.92
CA ALA A 400 -17.44 -1.71 5.61
C ALA A 400 -16.77 -2.84 4.81
N ARG A 401 -17.03 -4.11 5.17
CA ARG A 401 -16.50 -5.27 4.45
C ARG A 401 -16.93 -5.24 2.98
N ASP A 402 -18.22 -5.03 2.72
CA ASP A 402 -18.77 -4.96 1.38
C ASP A 402 -18.21 -3.79 0.56
N ALA A 403 -17.85 -2.69 1.22
CA ALA A 403 -17.36 -1.47 0.57
C ALA A 403 -15.86 -1.50 0.26
N THR A 404 -15.05 -2.19 1.07
CA THR A 404 -13.58 -2.04 1.06
C THR A 404 -12.85 -3.38 0.92
N MET A 405 -13.36 -4.43 1.55
CA MET A 405 -12.70 -5.75 1.63
C MET A 405 -13.21 -6.74 0.58
N LYS A 406 -14.09 -6.29 -0.32
CA LYS A 406 -14.68 -7.10 -1.39
C LYS A 406 -14.38 -6.48 -2.75
N GLN A 407 -13.94 -7.31 -3.68
CA GLN A 407 -13.71 -6.92 -5.06
C GLN A 407 -14.50 -7.80 -6.03
N THR A 408 -15.13 -7.16 -7.00
CA THR A 408 -15.89 -7.84 -8.05
C THR A 408 -15.27 -7.58 -9.41
N VAL A 409 -15.06 -8.64 -10.19
CA VAL A 409 -14.65 -8.55 -11.59
C VAL A 409 -15.71 -9.21 -12.47
N ILE A 410 -16.01 -8.59 -13.61
CA ILE A 410 -17.07 -9.00 -14.53
C ILE A 410 -16.48 -9.11 -15.95
N TRP A 411 -16.78 -10.21 -16.61
CA TRP A 411 -16.47 -10.49 -18.01
C TRP A 411 -17.73 -10.81 -18.80
N ALA A 412 -17.69 -10.48 -20.08
CA ALA A 412 -18.67 -10.99 -21.03
C ALA A 412 -18.02 -12.14 -21.80
N VAL A 413 -18.60 -13.33 -21.77
CA VAL A 413 -18.10 -14.50 -22.50
C VAL A 413 -18.94 -14.66 -23.75
N GLN A 414 -18.33 -14.51 -24.92
CA GLN A 414 -18.99 -14.71 -26.21
C GLN A 414 -18.74 -16.16 -26.66
N VAL A 415 -19.84 -16.87 -26.89
CA VAL A 415 -19.84 -18.18 -27.54
C VAL A 415 -20.41 -17.96 -28.94
N ASP A 416 -19.54 -17.95 -29.93
CA ASP A 416 -19.97 -17.80 -31.32
C ASP A 416 -20.49 -19.12 -31.88
N GLU A 417 -21.44 -19.01 -32.81
CA GLU A 417 -21.85 -20.15 -33.61
C GLU A 417 -20.67 -20.55 -34.48
N VAL A 418 -20.22 -21.79 -34.34
CA VAL A 418 -19.18 -22.36 -35.21
C VAL A 418 -19.80 -22.51 -36.60
N VAL A 419 -19.56 -21.52 -37.47
CA VAL A 419 -20.00 -21.58 -38.86
C VAL A 419 -19.11 -22.57 -39.59
N CYS A 420 -19.60 -23.80 -39.65
CA CYS A 420 -18.95 -24.91 -40.31
C CYS A 420 -19.35 -24.88 -41.78
N VAL A 421 -18.60 -24.15 -42.60
CA VAL A 421 -18.97 -23.92 -44.01
C VAL A 421 -19.05 -25.24 -44.80
N GLY A 422 -18.32 -26.27 -44.36
CA GLY A 422 -18.38 -27.63 -44.88
C GLY A 422 -19.55 -28.50 -44.39
N ASP A 423 -20.30 -28.11 -43.36
CA ASP A 423 -21.49 -28.84 -42.88
C ASP A 423 -22.71 -28.42 -43.67
N VAL A 424 -22.83 -29.02 -44.85
CA VAL A 424 -23.88 -28.71 -45.83
C VAL A 424 -25.21 -29.34 -45.41
N THR A 425 -25.18 -30.34 -44.54
CA THR A 425 -26.36 -31.04 -44.03
C THR A 425 -26.94 -30.42 -42.76
N GLY A 426 -26.15 -29.62 -42.04
CA GLY A 426 -26.52 -28.92 -40.81
C GLY A 426 -26.60 -29.84 -39.59
N ASP A 427 -25.86 -30.95 -39.58
CA ASP A 427 -25.89 -31.94 -38.49
C ASP A 427 -24.76 -31.78 -37.46
N GLY A 428 -23.91 -30.76 -37.64
CA GLY A 428 -22.81 -30.39 -36.74
C GLY A 428 -21.51 -31.15 -36.99
N VAL A 429 -21.41 -31.94 -38.07
CA VAL A 429 -20.21 -32.67 -38.45
C VAL A 429 -20.00 -32.58 -39.96
N VAL A 430 -18.80 -32.25 -40.42
CA VAL A 430 -18.41 -32.39 -41.83
C VAL A 430 -17.94 -33.82 -42.09
N ASP A 431 -18.77 -34.61 -42.74
CA ASP A 431 -18.45 -35.98 -43.10
C ASP A 431 -18.86 -36.39 -44.53
N VAL A 432 -19.00 -37.69 -44.75
CA VAL A 432 -19.37 -38.25 -46.06
C VAL A 432 -20.76 -37.77 -46.49
N ALA A 433 -21.68 -37.50 -45.56
CA ALA A 433 -23.02 -37.00 -45.84
C ALA A 433 -22.97 -35.61 -46.52
N ASP A 434 -22.10 -34.72 -46.06
CA ASP A 434 -21.90 -33.39 -46.65
C ASP A 434 -21.24 -33.49 -48.02
N LEU A 435 -20.20 -34.31 -48.13
CA LEU A 435 -19.52 -34.55 -49.40
C LEU A 435 -20.50 -35.09 -50.47
N LEU A 436 -21.36 -36.03 -50.08
CA LEU A 436 -22.39 -36.56 -50.96
C LEU A 436 -23.45 -35.51 -51.31
N SER A 437 -23.75 -34.58 -50.42
CA SER A 437 -24.68 -33.47 -50.67
C SER A 437 -24.10 -32.48 -51.68
N VAL A 438 -22.82 -32.16 -51.60
CA VAL A 438 -22.10 -31.34 -52.59
C VAL A 438 -22.05 -32.03 -53.96
N ILE A 439 -21.67 -33.32 -54.00
CA ILE A 439 -21.61 -34.07 -55.26
C ILE A 439 -22.99 -34.15 -55.96
N LYS A 440 -24.09 -34.23 -55.20
CA LYS A 440 -25.45 -34.24 -55.76
C LYS A 440 -25.86 -32.92 -56.39
N ALA A 441 -25.30 -31.79 -55.94
CA ALA A 441 -25.64 -30.45 -56.39
C ALA A 441 -24.74 -29.94 -57.53
N TRP A 442 -23.93 -30.82 -58.15
CA TRP A 442 -22.91 -30.45 -59.13
C TRP A 442 -23.40 -29.58 -60.28
N GLY A 443 -22.69 -28.50 -60.56
CA GLY A 443 -23.00 -27.54 -61.63
C GLY A 443 -23.55 -26.20 -61.11
N PRO A 444 -24.21 -25.41 -61.97
CA PRO A 444 -24.70 -24.09 -61.61
C PRO A 444 -25.69 -24.16 -60.44
N CYS A 445 -25.43 -23.39 -59.38
CA CYS A 445 -26.23 -23.42 -58.18
C CYS A 445 -26.24 -22.04 -57.55
N SER A 446 -27.31 -21.27 -57.77
CA SER A 446 -27.45 -19.95 -57.15
C SER A 446 -28.10 -20.09 -55.78
N ASN A 447 -27.40 -19.67 -54.73
CA ASN A 447 -27.85 -19.70 -53.33
C ASN A 447 -28.19 -21.11 -52.80
N CYS A 448 -27.36 -22.11 -53.10
CA CYS A 448 -27.51 -23.42 -52.45
C CYS A 448 -26.38 -23.67 -51.46
N PRO A 449 -26.63 -24.42 -50.36
CA PRO A 449 -25.61 -24.72 -49.36
C PRO A 449 -24.35 -25.43 -49.89
N ALA A 450 -24.47 -26.11 -51.04
CA ALA A 450 -23.37 -26.84 -51.66
C ALA A 450 -22.35 -25.96 -52.43
N ASP A 451 -22.67 -24.68 -52.68
CA ASP A 451 -21.76 -23.68 -53.25
C ASP A 451 -21.05 -22.95 -52.10
N ILE A 452 -19.98 -23.59 -51.60
CA ILE A 452 -19.30 -23.20 -50.36
C ILE A 452 -18.44 -21.96 -50.58
N ASN A 453 -17.87 -21.80 -51.77
CA ASN A 453 -17.03 -20.65 -52.12
C ASN A 453 -17.83 -19.44 -52.64
N GLY A 454 -19.14 -19.62 -52.90
CA GLY A 454 -20.06 -18.57 -53.34
C GLY A 454 -19.86 -18.11 -54.79
N ASP A 455 -19.25 -18.93 -55.64
CA ASP A 455 -18.99 -18.61 -57.05
C ASP A 455 -20.17 -18.93 -57.99
N SER A 456 -21.30 -19.37 -57.41
CA SER A 456 -22.53 -19.81 -58.09
C SER A 456 -22.40 -21.10 -58.90
N VAL A 457 -21.33 -21.88 -58.72
CA VAL A 457 -21.10 -23.16 -59.41
C VAL A 457 -20.48 -24.20 -58.46
N VAL A 458 -21.26 -25.22 -58.12
CA VAL A 458 -20.74 -26.36 -57.35
C VAL A 458 -19.77 -27.17 -58.20
N ASN A 459 -18.50 -27.18 -57.81
CA ASN A 459 -17.42 -27.84 -58.52
C ASN A 459 -16.35 -28.42 -57.58
N VAL A 460 -15.17 -28.75 -58.12
CA VAL A 460 -14.08 -29.36 -57.36
C VAL A 460 -13.59 -28.45 -56.22
N THR A 461 -13.73 -27.13 -56.37
CA THR A 461 -13.32 -26.15 -55.36
C THR A 461 -14.14 -26.28 -54.09
N ASP A 462 -15.45 -26.57 -54.20
CA ASP A 462 -16.34 -26.82 -53.06
C ASP A 462 -16.03 -28.16 -52.37
N ILE A 463 -15.67 -29.20 -53.14
CA ILE A 463 -15.20 -30.47 -52.56
C ILE A 463 -13.93 -30.24 -51.73
N LEU A 464 -13.00 -29.43 -52.22
CA LEU A 464 -11.76 -29.13 -51.49
C LEU A 464 -12.06 -28.37 -50.19
N ALA A 465 -13.09 -27.51 -50.17
CA ALA A 465 -13.53 -26.84 -48.95
C ALA A 465 -14.06 -27.85 -47.91
N ILE A 466 -14.94 -28.79 -48.30
CA ILE A 466 -15.40 -29.87 -47.40
C ILE A 466 -14.26 -30.70 -46.84
N VAL A 467 -13.31 -31.10 -47.69
CA VAL A 467 -12.21 -31.96 -47.24
C VAL A 467 -11.27 -31.23 -46.28
N ASN A 468 -11.15 -29.91 -46.40
CA ASN A 468 -10.36 -29.10 -45.47
C ASN A 468 -11.04 -28.96 -44.10
N ASP A 469 -12.37 -28.96 -44.06
CA ASP A 469 -13.16 -28.80 -42.82
C ASP A 469 -13.61 -30.14 -42.21
N TRP A 470 -13.07 -31.27 -42.70
CA TRP A 470 -13.53 -32.61 -42.33
C TRP A 470 -13.40 -32.92 -40.83
N GLY A 471 -14.50 -33.26 -40.17
CA GLY A 471 -14.55 -33.54 -38.74
C GLY A 471 -15.76 -32.90 -38.05
N ALA A 472 -15.81 -33.00 -36.72
CA ALA A 472 -16.85 -32.31 -35.96
C ALA A 472 -16.65 -30.79 -36.04
N CYS A 473 -17.75 -30.06 -36.17
CA CYS A 473 -17.73 -28.60 -36.09
C CYS A 473 -17.46 -28.22 -34.63
N SER A 474 -16.27 -27.66 -34.36
CA SER A 474 -15.76 -27.37 -33.01
C SER A 474 -15.47 -25.90 -32.79
#